data_AF-A0A6B1EUL3-F1
#
_entry.id   AF-A0A6B1EUL3-F1
#
_cell.length_a   1.000
_cell.length_b   1.000
_cell.length_c   1.000
_cell.angle_alpha   90.00
_cell.angle_beta   90.00
_cell.angle_gamma   90.00
#
_symmetry.space_group_name_H-M   'P 1'
#
loop_
_entity.id
_entity.type
_entity.pdbx_description
1 polymer ?
#
loop_
_entity_poly.entity_id
_entity_poly.type
_entity_poly.pdbx_seq_one_letter_code
_entity_poly.pdbx_strand_id
1 'polypeptide(L)'
;MDVLDLLIVAENFGRVEPPLTGDVNGDGEVNREDINAVLDALEAAAAAPTAVSQTESLQRWIDQARQLNPTDARFQRGIAVLENLLTPLRDTETIPKATALLANYPNPFNPETWIPYQLSKPTDVTLRIYAVDGKLVRLLDLGHQHAGLYHSRSRAAYWDGRNQIGEPVASGLYFYTLTAGEFTATRKLLIRK
;
A
#
# COMPACT_ATOMS: atom_id res chain seq x y z
N MET A 1 -28.18 -5.58 2.59
CA MET A 1 -26.93 -4.79 2.65
C MET A 1 -26.89 -3.92 1.41
N ASP A 2 -26.68 -2.62 1.60
CA ASP A 2 -26.65 -1.60 0.54
C ASP A 2 -25.44 -0.65 0.75
N VAL A 3 -25.22 0.32 -0.14
CA VAL A 3 -24.04 1.20 -0.19
C VAL A 3 -23.90 2.00 1.10
N LEU A 4 -25.04 2.28 1.72
CA LEU A 4 -25.16 2.96 2.99
C LEU A 4 -24.56 2.16 4.14
N ASP A 5 -24.63 0.83 4.10
CA ASP A 5 -24.05 -0.03 5.15
C ASP A 5 -22.52 -0.01 5.08
N LEU A 6 -21.93 -0.12 3.88
CA LEU A 6 -20.48 -0.01 3.65
C LEU A 6 -19.93 1.34 4.13
N LEU A 7 -20.71 2.40 3.91
CA LEU A 7 -20.33 3.76 4.31
C LEU A 7 -20.42 3.96 5.83
N ILE A 8 -21.40 3.33 6.49
CA ILE A 8 -21.52 3.32 7.96
C ILE A 8 -20.32 2.60 8.59
N VAL A 9 -19.89 1.47 8.03
CA VAL A 9 -18.66 0.77 8.47
C VAL A 9 -17.44 1.66 8.26
N ALA A 10 -17.29 2.27 7.07
CA ALA A 10 -16.17 3.14 6.76
C ALA A 10 -16.13 4.42 7.63
N GLU A 11 -17.29 4.98 8.02
CA GLU A 11 -17.39 6.13 8.93
C GLU A 11 -16.84 5.81 10.33
N ASN A 12 -17.04 4.58 10.78
CA ASN A 12 -16.68 4.15 12.13
C ASN A 12 -15.34 3.39 12.18
N PHE A 13 -14.63 3.27 11.05
CA PHE A 13 -13.35 2.58 10.95
C PHE A 13 -12.33 3.08 11.99
N GLY A 14 -11.80 2.16 12.80
CA GLY A 14 -10.86 2.42 13.90
C GLY A 14 -11.51 2.77 15.24
N ARG A 15 -12.85 2.66 15.39
CA ARG A 15 -13.53 2.78 16.69
C ARG A 15 -13.52 1.46 17.45
N VAL A 16 -13.42 1.59 18.78
CA VAL A 16 -13.41 0.49 19.76
C VAL A 16 -14.37 0.74 20.93
N GLU A 17 -15.09 1.87 20.93
CA GLU A 17 -16.01 2.24 22.03
C GLU A 17 -17.49 2.24 21.57
N PRO A 18 -18.43 1.71 22.39
CA PRO A 18 -19.84 1.66 22.05
C PRO A 18 -20.49 3.05 21.91
N PRO A 19 -21.48 3.24 21.02
CA PRO A 19 -22.05 2.21 20.14
C PRO A 19 -21.16 1.91 18.92
N LEU A 20 -20.81 0.64 18.73
CA LEU A 20 -20.02 0.12 17.60
C LEU A 20 -20.90 0.03 16.34
N THR A 21 -21.42 1.17 15.90
CA THR A 21 -22.15 1.24 14.64
C THR A 21 -21.16 0.92 13.52
N GLY A 22 -21.35 -0.18 12.78
CA GLY A 22 -20.44 -0.61 11.71
C GLY A 22 -19.56 -1.83 12.01
N ASP A 23 -19.59 -2.38 13.22
CA ASP A 23 -19.06 -3.73 13.50
C ASP A 23 -20.09 -4.74 12.96
N VAL A 24 -19.81 -5.29 11.78
CA VAL A 24 -20.73 -6.21 11.08
C VAL A 24 -20.37 -7.67 11.31
N ASN A 25 -19.14 -7.96 11.72
CA ASN A 25 -18.68 -9.32 12.03
C ASN A 25 -18.86 -9.68 13.52
N GLY A 26 -19.17 -8.70 14.38
CA GLY A 26 -19.44 -8.84 15.81
C GLY A 26 -18.18 -9.02 16.66
N ASP A 27 -17.01 -8.61 16.19
CA ASP A 27 -15.72 -8.85 16.85
C ASP A 27 -15.38 -7.80 17.93
N GLY A 28 -16.17 -6.73 18.05
CA GLY A 28 -15.97 -5.66 19.03
C GLY A 28 -15.06 -4.53 18.53
N GLU A 29 -14.59 -4.57 17.30
CA GLU A 29 -13.84 -3.52 16.62
C GLU A 29 -14.54 -3.14 15.31
N VAL A 30 -14.30 -1.94 14.79
CA VAL A 30 -14.71 -1.60 13.42
C VAL A 30 -13.46 -1.46 12.57
N ASN A 31 -13.13 -2.50 11.81
CA ASN A 31 -11.85 -2.64 11.13
C ASN A 31 -12.00 -3.11 9.66
N ARG A 32 -10.91 -3.61 9.07
CA ARG A 32 -10.90 -4.04 7.67
C ARG A 32 -11.76 -5.28 7.43
N GLU A 33 -11.88 -6.14 8.43
CA GLU A 33 -12.67 -7.36 8.36
C GLU A 33 -14.16 -7.04 8.21
N ASP A 34 -14.65 -5.98 8.84
CA ASP A 34 -16.02 -5.48 8.66
C ASP A 34 -16.28 -5.00 7.23
N ILE A 35 -15.34 -4.26 6.65
CA ILE A 35 -15.46 -3.78 5.25
C ILE A 35 -15.48 -4.97 4.29
N ASN A 36 -14.63 -5.96 4.52
CA ASN A 36 -14.61 -7.20 3.72
C ASN A 36 -15.92 -7.99 3.89
N ALA A 37 -16.45 -8.10 5.12
CA ALA A 37 -17.69 -8.81 5.39
C ALA A 37 -18.89 -8.14 4.69
N VAL A 38 -18.95 -6.81 4.66
CA VAL A 38 -19.96 -6.09 3.86
C VAL A 38 -19.73 -6.34 2.37
N LEU A 39 -18.49 -6.31 1.89
CA LEU A 39 -18.16 -6.56 0.48
C LEU A 39 -18.60 -7.97 0.04
N ASP A 40 -18.29 -9.00 0.82
CA ASP A 40 -18.63 -10.40 0.55
C ASP A 40 -20.16 -10.59 0.52
N ALA A 41 -20.88 -9.97 1.45
CA ALA A 41 -22.34 -10.06 1.51
C ALA A 41 -23.02 -9.33 0.34
N LEU A 42 -22.43 -8.23 -0.14
CA LEU A 42 -22.87 -7.50 -1.32
C LEU A 42 -22.64 -8.30 -2.61
N GLU A 43 -21.50 -8.98 -2.73
CA GLU A 43 -21.22 -9.88 -3.85
C GLU A 43 -22.15 -11.10 -3.85
N ALA A 44 -22.44 -11.68 -2.68
CA ALA A 44 -23.40 -12.78 -2.53
C ALA A 44 -24.84 -12.37 -2.93
N ALA A 45 -25.22 -11.12 -2.68
CA ALA A 45 -26.54 -10.58 -3.04
C ALA A 45 -26.70 -10.30 -4.55
N ALA A 46 -25.61 -10.15 -5.30
CA ALA A 46 -25.63 -9.81 -6.72
C ALA A 46 -25.95 -11.00 -7.67
N ALA A 47 -26.16 -12.21 -7.14
CA ALA A 47 -26.66 -13.41 -7.83
C ALA A 47 -25.95 -13.84 -9.14
N ALA A 48 -24.76 -13.32 -9.44
CA ALA A 48 -23.94 -13.77 -10.55
C ALA A 48 -22.48 -13.90 -10.08
N PRO A 49 -21.80 -15.05 -10.30
CA PRO A 49 -20.37 -15.17 -10.12
C PRO A 49 -19.70 -14.46 -11.30
N THR A 50 -19.91 -13.16 -11.41
CA THR A 50 -19.07 -12.35 -12.27
C THR A 50 -17.79 -12.20 -11.48
N ALA A 51 -16.70 -12.77 -11.99
CA ALA A 51 -15.35 -12.61 -11.45
C ALA A 51 -14.91 -11.14 -11.59
N VAL A 52 -15.63 -10.24 -10.93
CA VAL A 52 -15.31 -8.83 -10.85
C VAL A 52 -14.34 -8.70 -9.69
N SER A 53 -13.23 -8.04 -9.97
CA SER A 53 -12.18 -7.85 -9.00
C SER A 53 -12.69 -7.06 -7.79
N GLN A 54 -12.20 -7.36 -6.57
CA GLN A 54 -12.62 -6.63 -5.35
C GLN A 54 -12.44 -5.12 -5.50
N THR A 55 -11.39 -4.69 -6.22
CA THR A 55 -11.15 -3.28 -6.58
C THR A 55 -12.22 -2.70 -7.51
N GLU A 56 -12.69 -3.45 -8.50
CA GLU A 56 -13.74 -3.02 -9.44
C GLU A 56 -15.11 -2.96 -8.76
N SER A 57 -15.36 -3.87 -7.82
CA SER A 57 -16.50 -3.77 -6.90
C SER A 57 -16.37 -2.47 -6.10
N LEU A 58 -15.32 -2.30 -5.29
CA LEU A 58 -15.11 -1.14 -4.40
C LEU A 58 -15.15 0.21 -5.15
N GLN A 59 -14.58 0.29 -6.35
CA GLN A 59 -14.65 1.50 -7.19
C GLN A 59 -16.09 1.84 -7.59
N ARG A 60 -16.91 0.85 -7.99
CA ARG A 60 -18.33 1.06 -8.33
C ARG A 60 -19.11 1.59 -7.12
N TRP A 61 -18.82 1.08 -5.92
CA TRP A 61 -19.43 1.56 -4.68
C TRP A 61 -19.07 3.02 -4.37
N ILE A 62 -17.79 3.39 -4.51
CA ILE A 62 -17.32 4.77 -4.35
C ILE A 62 -18.04 5.71 -5.35
N ASP A 63 -18.16 5.30 -6.60
CA ASP A 63 -18.82 6.10 -7.64
C ASP A 63 -20.32 6.28 -7.36
N GLN A 64 -21.00 5.23 -6.87
CA GLN A 64 -22.40 5.31 -6.46
C GLN A 64 -22.60 6.21 -5.24
N ALA A 65 -21.73 6.12 -4.24
CA ALA A 65 -21.76 6.97 -3.04
C ALA A 65 -21.64 8.46 -3.41
N ARG A 66 -20.77 8.80 -4.37
CA ARG A 66 -20.59 10.18 -4.86
C ARG A 66 -21.85 10.75 -5.54
N GLN A 67 -22.67 9.91 -6.17
CA GLN A 67 -23.90 10.35 -6.84
C GLN A 67 -25.05 10.64 -5.88
N LEU A 68 -25.04 10.04 -4.69
CA LEU A 68 -26.16 10.13 -3.74
C LEU A 68 -26.15 11.42 -2.92
N ASN A 69 -25.01 11.82 -2.33
CA ASN A 69 -24.91 13.03 -1.51
C ASN A 69 -23.48 13.60 -1.45
N PRO A 70 -23.04 14.34 -2.48
CA PRO A 70 -21.65 14.78 -2.61
C PRO A 70 -21.20 15.86 -1.61
N THR A 71 -22.13 16.49 -0.86
CA THR A 71 -21.83 17.63 0.01
C THR A 71 -21.80 17.33 1.51
N ASP A 72 -22.21 16.13 1.92
CA ASP A 72 -22.20 15.75 3.34
C ASP A 72 -20.78 15.36 3.79
N ALA A 73 -20.27 16.04 4.83
CA ALA A 73 -18.91 15.87 5.33
C ALA A 73 -18.64 14.46 5.91
N ARG A 74 -19.66 13.76 6.42
CA ARG A 74 -19.53 12.37 6.90
C ARG A 74 -19.40 11.43 5.72
N PHE A 75 -20.22 11.65 4.70
CA PHE A 75 -20.20 10.90 3.44
C PHE A 75 -18.85 11.04 2.72
N GLN A 76 -18.31 12.26 2.66
CA GLN A 76 -17.00 12.54 2.11
C GLN A 76 -15.87 11.83 2.88
N ARG A 77 -15.95 11.72 4.20
CA ARG A 77 -14.98 10.97 5.00
C ARG A 77 -15.04 9.47 4.72
N GLY A 78 -16.24 8.88 4.67
CA GLY A 78 -16.41 7.47 4.33
C GLY A 78 -15.83 7.13 2.95
N ILE A 79 -16.13 7.97 1.95
CA ILE A 79 -15.55 7.86 0.61
C ILE A 79 -14.01 7.94 0.65
N ALA A 80 -13.43 8.90 1.39
CA ALA A 80 -11.98 9.04 1.49
C ALA A 80 -11.31 7.82 2.16
N VAL A 81 -11.96 7.19 3.15
CA VAL A 81 -11.48 5.94 3.75
C VAL A 81 -11.47 4.81 2.72
N LEU A 82 -12.56 4.63 1.97
CA LEU A 82 -12.65 3.61 0.92
C LEU A 82 -11.62 3.82 -0.19
N GLU A 83 -11.35 5.06 -0.58
CA GLU A 83 -10.31 5.39 -1.58
C GLU A 83 -8.90 5.05 -1.08
N ASN A 84 -8.61 5.31 0.19
CA ASN A 84 -7.34 4.93 0.81
C ASN A 84 -7.17 3.40 0.87
N LEU A 85 -8.25 2.65 0.99
CA LEU A 85 -8.25 1.18 0.96
C LEU A 85 -8.17 0.62 -0.47
N LEU A 86 -8.76 1.31 -1.45
CA LEU A 86 -8.72 0.91 -2.85
C LEU A 86 -7.30 0.96 -3.44
N THR A 87 -6.51 1.95 -3.03
CA THR A 87 -5.17 2.18 -3.59
C THR A 87 -4.24 0.96 -3.45
N PRO A 88 -4.03 0.38 -2.25
CA PRO A 88 -3.22 -0.82 -2.10
C PRO A 88 -3.82 -2.07 -2.77
N LEU A 89 -5.15 -2.14 -2.95
CA LEU A 89 -5.82 -3.25 -3.65
C LEU A 89 -5.56 -3.20 -5.17
N ARG A 90 -5.58 -2.01 -5.77
CA ARG A 90 -5.14 -1.80 -7.17
C ARG A 90 -3.71 -2.26 -7.40
N ASP A 91 -2.84 -1.96 -6.45
CA ASP A 91 -1.44 -2.33 -6.49
C ASP A 91 -1.20 -3.85 -6.39
N THR A 92 -2.16 -4.60 -5.81
CA THR A 92 -2.14 -6.07 -5.77
C THR A 92 -2.74 -6.72 -7.00
N GLU A 93 -3.71 -6.09 -7.65
CA GLU A 93 -4.42 -6.69 -8.79
C GLU A 93 -3.80 -6.35 -10.15
N THR A 94 -3.09 -5.23 -10.25
CA THR A 94 -2.40 -4.84 -11.48
C THR A 94 -1.02 -5.45 -11.54
N ILE A 95 -0.88 -6.51 -12.33
CA ILE A 95 0.44 -7.07 -12.65
C ILE A 95 1.17 -6.10 -13.59
N PRO A 96 2.32 -5.53 -13.18
CA PRO A 96 3.09 -4.62 -14.02
C PRO A 96 3.62 -5.34 -15.26
N LYS A 97 3.63 -4.67 -16.42
CA LYS A 97 4.19 -5.25 -17.64
C LYS A 97 5.72 -5.39 -17.61
N ALA A 98 6.38 -4.61 -16.76
CA ALA A 98 7.84 -4.61 -16.63
C ALA A 98 8.25 -4.42 -15.17
N THR A 99 9.35 -5.07 -14.79
CA THR A 99 10.04 -4.80 -13.52
C THR A 99 10.73 -3.44 -13.59
N ALA A 100 10.61 -2.63 -12.54
CA ALA A 100 11.25 -1.32 -12.47
C ALA A 100 11.59 -0.90 -11.05
N LEU A 101 12.65 -0.09 -10.92
CA LEU A 101 13.06 0.59 -9.70
C LEU A 101 12.73 2.07 -9.80
N LEU A 102 12.03 2.60 -8.80
CA LEU A 102 11.55 3.99 -8.78
C LEU A 102 12.35 4.85 -7.80
N ALA A 103 12.07 6.16 -7.81
CA ALA A 103 12.69 7.12 -6.91
C ALA A 103 12.25 6.86 -5.47
N ASN A 104 13.21 6.87 -4.54
CA ASN A 104 12.90 6.82 -3.12
C ASN A 104 12.07 8.03 -2.69
N TYR A 105 11.23 7.85 -1.68
CA TYR A 105 10.44 8.94 -1.08
C TYR A 105 10.48 8.85 0.45
N PRO A 106 10.59 9.98 1.16
CA PRO A 106 10.96 11.31 0.64
C PRO A 106 12.39 11.33 0.06
N ASN A 107 12.72 12.32 -0.77
CA ASN A 107 14.09 12.59 -1.24
C ASN A 107 14.27 14.11 -1.45
N PRO A 108 15.13 14.81 -0.67
CA PRO A 108 16.02 14.27 0.37
C PRO A 108 15.22 13.76 1.58
N PHE A 109 15.74 12.77 2.29
CA PHE A 109 15.08 12.17 3.47
C PHE A 109 15.83 12.44 4.79
N ASN A 110 15.10 12.35 5.91
CA ASN A 110 15.62 12.47 7.27
C ASN A 110 14.74 11.73 8.31
N PRO A 111 15.20 10.66 8.98
CA PRO A 111 16.28 9.74 8.61
C PRO A 111 15.76 8.53 7.83
N GLU A 112 14.46 8.45 7.54
CA GLU A 112 13.82 7.29 6.90
C GLU A 112 13.32 7.57 5.48
N THR A 113 13.38 6.56 4.61
CA THR A 113 12.83 6.60 3.25
C THR A 113 12.33 5.21 2.87
N TRP A 114 11.36 5.15 1.97
CA TRP A 114 11.02 3.93 1.27
C TRP A 114 11.40 4.04 -0.20
N ILE A 115 11.73 2.89 -0.79
CA ILE A 115 12.25 2.75 -2.13
C ILE A 115 11.25 1.92 -2.93
N PRO A 116 10.38 2.59 -3.71
CA PRO A 116 9.35 1.93 -4.49
C PRO A 116 9.94 1.11 -5.65
N TYR A 117 9.34 -0.04 -5.91
CA TYR A 117 9.65 -0.87 -7.07
C TYR A 117 8.39 -1.59 -7.56
N GLN A 118 8.49 -2.25 -8.71
CA GLN A 118 7.43 -3.08 -9.25
C GLN A 118 8.03 -4.31 -9.90
N LEU A 119 7.31 -5.44 -9.85
CA LEU A 119 7.75 -6.73 -10.37
C LEU A 119 6.76 -7.24 -11.41
N SER A 120 7.22 -7.53 -12.63
CA SER A 120 6.35 -8.12 -13.67
C SER A 120 6.15 -9.62 -13.52
N LYS A 121 6.97 -10.28 -12.70
CA LYS A 121 6.91 -11.70 -12.39
C LYS A 121 7.43 -11.95 -10.97
N PRO A 122 7.02 -13.04 -10.30
CA PRO A 122 7.58 -13.40 -9.00
C PRO A 122 9.09 -13.65 -9.08
N THR A 123 9.85 -13.15 -8.11
CA THR A 123 11.31 -13.29 -8.07
C THR A 123 11.88 -12.95 -6.69
N ASP A 124 13.09 -13.42 -6.40
CA ASP A 124 13.85 -12.94 -5.25
C ASP A 124 14.34 -11.51 -5.46
N VAL A 125 14.21 -10.67 -4.44
CA VAL A 125 14.54 -9.25 -4.48
C VAL A 125 15.55 -8.90 -3.40
N THR A 126 16.66 -8.31 -3.82
CA THR A 126 17.65 -7.70 -2.90
C THR A 126 17.87 -6.24 -3.26
N LEU A 127 18.02 -5.40 -2.25
CA LEU A 127 18.39 -4.00 -2.41
C LEU A 127 19.68 -3.72 -1.64
N ARG A 128 20.70 -3.25 -2.35
CA ARG A 128 22.02 -2.91 -1.79
C ARG A 128 22.22 -1.41 -1.84
N ILE A 129 22.62 -0.82 -0.72
CA ILE A 129 22.89 0.61 -0.58
C ILE A 129 24.39 0.80 -0.45
N TYR A 130 24.94 1.74 -1.22
CA TYR A 130 26.37 2.01 -1.34
C TYR A 130 26.67 3.48 -1.07
N ALA A 131 27.82 3.73 -0.46
CA ALA A 131 28.43 5.06 -0.40
C ALA A 131 29.05 5.44 -1.76
N VAL A 132 29.45 6.70 -1.92
CA VAL A 132 30.03 7.24 -3.18
C VAL A 132 31.34 6.54 -3.56
N ASP A 133 32.08 6.04 -2.58
CA ASP A 133 33.31 5.26 -2.77
C ASP A 133 33.04 3.79 -3.17
N GLY A 134 31.77 3.40 -3.33
CA GLY A 134 31.36 2.04 -3.68
C GLY A 134 31.28 1.09 -2.48
N LYS A 135 31.54 1.54 -1.25
CA LYS A 135 31.41 0.70 -0.06
C LYS A 135 29.95 0.33 0.18
N LEU A 136 29.68 -0.97 0.39
CA LEU A 136 28.36 -1.43 0.80
C LEU A 136 28.05 -0.90 2.21
N VAL A 137 26.94 -0.17 2.31
CA VAL A 137 26.44 0.44 3.55
C VAL A 137 25.39 -0.44 4.20
N ARG A 138 24.44 -0.95 3.41
CA ARG A 138 23.32 -1.75 3.90
C ARG A 138 22.86 -2.75 2.83
N LEU A 139 22.56 -3.97 3.24
CA LEU A 139 21.79 -4.94 2.45
C LEU A 139 20.38 -5.04 3.04
N LEU A 140 19.37 -4.87 2.18
CA LEU A 140 17.98 -5.21 2.46
C LEU A 140 17.63 -6.44 1.63
N ASP A 141 17.55 -7.58 2.31
CA ASP A 141 17.09 -8.83 1.71
C ASP A 141 15.57 -8.91 1.86
N LEU A 142 14.85 -8.74 0.75
CA LEU A 142 13.39 -8.76 0.72
C LEU A 142 12.87 -10.17 0.38
N GLY A 143 13.76 -11.13 0.09
CA GLY A 143 13.41 -12.50 -0.25
C GLY A 143 12.53 -12.62 -1.49
N HIS A 144 11.81 -13.73 -1.57
CA HIS A 144 10.90 -14.02 -2.67
C HIS A 144 9.67 -13.12 -2.61
N GLN A 145 9.39 -12.43 -3.71
CA GLN A 145 8.27 -11.49 -3.85
C GLN A 145 7.40 -11.87 -5.04
N HIS A 146 6.08 -11.73 -4.90
CA HIS A 146 5.13 -11.95 -6.00
C HIS A 146 5.17 -10.81 -7.02
N ALA A 147 4.63 -11.03 -8.22
CA ALA A 147 4.41 -9.93 -9.16
C ALA A 147 3.45 -8.90 -8.56
N GLY A 148 3.69 -7.61 -8.82
CA GLY A 148 2.85 -6.53 -8.30
C GLY A 148 3.57 -5.20 -8.13
N LEU A 149 2.82 -4.20 -7.66
CA LEU A 149 3.31 -2.86 -7.34
C LEU A 149 3.71 -2.79 -5.86
N TYR A 150 4.91 -2.27 -5.59
CA TYR A 150 5.45 -2.07 -4.25
C TYR A 150 5.69 -0.58 -4.02
N HIS A 151 4.62 0.21 -4.16
CA HIS A 151 4.71 1.68 -4.18
C HIS A 151 4.50 2.34 -2.83
N SER A 152 3.66 1.75 -2.00
CA SER A 152 3.32 2.27 -0.68
C SER A 152 4.44 2.05 0.33
N ARG A 153 4.46 2.87 1.39
CA ARG A 153 5.40 2.75 2.51
C ARG A 153 5.40 1.35 3.15
N SER A 154 4.26 0.66 3.18
CA SER A 154 4.12 -0.68 3.78
C SER A 154 4.62 -1.81 2.89
N ARG A 155 4.79 -1.58 1.58
CA ARG A 155 5.23 -2.61 0.62
C ARG A 155 6.64 -2.35 0.06
N ALA A 156 6.98 -1.09 -0.15
CA ALA A 156 8.28 -0.68 -0.68
C ALA A 156 9.44 -1.11 0.24
N ALA A 157 10.66 -1.14 -0.31
CA ALA A 157 11.84 -1.43 0.50
C ALA A 157 12.09 -0.27 1.47
N TYR A 158 12.21 -0.54 2.76
CA TYR A 158 12.38 0.48 3.78
C TYR A 158 13.84 0.63 4.22
N TRP A 159 14.31 1.88 4.32
CA TRP A 159 15.60 2.19 4.90
C TRP A 159 15.52 3.31 5.92
N ASP A 160 16.09 3.08 7.10
CA ASP A 160 16.11 3.95 8.27
C ASP A 160 17.38 4.84 8.36
N GLY A 161 18.18 4.88 7.30
CA GLY A 161 19.43 5.64 7.27
C GLY A 161 20.53 5.05 8.16
N ARG A 162 20.47 3.74 8.47
CA ARG A 162 21.51 3.03 9.23
C ARG A 162 22.32 2.07 8.35
N ASN A 163 23.58 1.85 8.73
CA ASN A 163 24.46 0.88 8.09
C ASN A 163 24.12 -0.56 8.56
N GLN A 164 24.90 -1.55 8.09
CA GLN A 164 24.69 -2.96 8.41
C GLN A 164 24.76 -3.27 9.92
N ILE A 165 25.55 -2.51 10.69
CA ILE A 165 25.71 -2.70 12.15
C ILE A 165 24.79 -1.80 12.97
N GLY A 166 23.85 -1.09 12.32
CA GLY A 166 22.82 -0.28 12.99
C GLY A 166 23.24 1.15 13.32
N GLU A 167 24.40 1.61 12.87
CA GLU A 167 24.86 2.98 13.11
C GLU A 167 24.26 3.95 12.07
N PRO A 168 23.87 5.17 12.47
CA PRO A 168 23.38 6.17 11.53
C PRO A 168 24.46 6.60 10.53
N VAL A 169 24.14 6.66 9.24
CA VAL A 169 25.08 7.08 8.19
C VAL A 169 25.20 8.60 8.08
N ALA A 170 26.29 9.14 7.54
CA ALA A 170 26.47 10.60 7.41
C ALA A 170 25.51 11.21 6.37
N SER A 171 25.20 12.51 6.49
CA SER A 171 24.54 13.29 5.43
C SER A 171 25.37 13.21 4.14
N GLY A 172 24.74 13.03 2.98
CA GLY A 172 25.47 12.84 1.73
C GLY A 172 24.72 12.07 0.65
N LEU A 173 25.39 11.91 -0.48
CA LEU A 173 24.92 11.15 -1.64
C LEU A 173 25.19 9.65 -1.44
N TYR A 174 24.20 8.83 -1.75
CA TYR A 174 24.33 7.37 -1.75
C TYR A 174 23.68 6.81 -3.01
N PHE A 175 24.01 5.56 -3.31
CA PHE A 175 23.43 4.81 -4.42
C PHE A 175 22.72 3.58 -3.89
N TYR A 176 21.63 3.19 -4.53
CA TYR A 176 20.94 1.95 -4.22
C TYR A 176 20.71 1.16 -5.49
N THR A 177 20.99 -0.15 -5.42
CA THR A 177 20.83 -1.09 -6.52
C THR A 177 19.82 -2.15 -6.12
N LEU A 178 18.74 -2.24 -6.90
CA LEU A 178 17.77 -3.33 -6.81
C LEU A 178 18.20 -4.44 -7.78
N THR A 179 18.25 -5.67 -7.29
CA THR A 179 18.37 -6.89 -8.09
C THR A 179 17.10 -7.72 -7.90
N ALA A 180 16.43 -8.04 -9.00
CA ALA A 180 15.17 -8.80 -9.03
C ALA A 180 15.23 -9.80 -10.19
N GLY A 181 15.76 -11.00 -9.93
CA GLY A 181 16.11 -11.97 -10.98
C GLY A 181 17.15 -11.38 -11.94
N GLU A 182 16.88 -11.43 -13.24
CA GLU A 182 17.74 -10.82 -14.28
C GLU A 182 17.69 -9.28 -14.30
N PHE A 183 16.72 -8.66 -13.64
CA PHE A 183 16.61 -7.20 -13.61
C PHE A 183 17.58 -6.62 -12.58
N THR A 184 18.39 -5.66 -13.01
CA THR A 184 19.21 -4.83 -12.11
C THR A 184 19.06 -3.37 -12.49
N ALA A 185 18.81 -2.51 -11.49
CA ALA A 185 18.78 -1.07 -11.68
C ALA A 185 19.38 -0.34 -10.48
N THR A 186 20.08 0.75 -10.76
CA THR A 186 20.71 1.60 -9.75
C THR A 186 20.16 3.01 -9.82
N ARG A 187 19.93 3.62 -8.66
CA ARG A 187 19.51 5.01 -8.52
C ARG A 187 20.27 5.69 -7.38
N LYS A 188 20.19 7.01 -7.32
CA LYS A 188 20.81 7.83 -6.28
C LYS A 188 19.78 8.31 -5.27
N LEU A 189 20.18 8.46 -4.02
CA LEU A 189 19.38 9.08 -2.96
C LEU A 189 20.25 10.05 -2.14
N LEU A 190 19.61 11.06 -1.56
CA LEU A 190 20.28 12.09 -0.77
C LEU A 190 19.73 12.07 0.66
N ILE A 191 20.61 11.90 1.65
CA ILE A 191 20.26 12.03 3.07
C ILE A 191 20.66 13.41 3.59
N ARG A 192 19.75 14.06 4.30
CA ARG A 192 19.95 15.37 4.93
C ARG A 192 19.51 15.32 6.40
N LYS A 193 20.47 15.13 7.31
CA LYS A 193 20.23 15.19 8.76
C LYS A 193 20.13 16.61 9.27
#